data_AF-A0A7C4W701-F1
#
_entry.id   AF-A0A7C4W701-F1
#
_cell.length_a   1.000
_cell.length_b   1.000
_cell.length_c   1.000
_cell.angle_alpha   90.00
_cell.angle_beta   90.00
_cell.angle_gamma   90.00
#
_symmetry.space_group_name_H-M   'P 1'
#
loop_
_entity.id
_entity.type
_entity.pdbx_description
1 polymer ?
#
loop_
_entity_poly.entity_id
_entity_poly.type
_entity_poly.pdbx_seq_one_letter_code
_entity_poly.pdbx_strand_id
1 'polypeptide(L)'
;MENQTERDILAIEKEIDEAIENEDYEKLNTLLDEREKLLPKLTENELREIYERDQHRMRVLGEKMKEFKNIALKTETGKKMVQSYIQTEDKGQEIDRRG
;
A
#
# COMPACT_ATOMS: atom_id res chain seq x y z
N MET A 1 31.07 -25.55 -2.58
CA MET A 1 30.53 -24.66 -3.63
C MET A 1 30.21 -23.35 -2.93
N GLU A 2 31.14 -22.41 -3.08
CA GLU A 2 31.26 -21.18 -2.29
C GLU A 2 30.34 -20.07 -2.83
N ASN A 3 29.85 -19.26 -1.89
CA ASN A 3 29.26 -17.93 -2.04
C ASN A 3 27.99 -17.80 -2.90
N GLN A 4 26.85 -18.12 -2.28
CA GLN A 4 25.59 -17.45 -2.61
C GLN A 4 25.70 -15.97 -2.19
N THR A 5 26.12 -15.16 -3.16
CA THR A 5 25.85 -13.73 -3.35
C THR A 5 25.37 -12.99 -2.10
N GLU A 6 26.29 -12.44 -1.31
CA GLU A 6 25.96 -11.29 -0.46
C GLU A 6 25.49 -10.17 -1.41
N ARG A 7 24.17 -9.99 -1.55
CA ARG A 7 23.61 -8.83 -2.25
C ARG A 7 24.03 -7.58 -1.49
N ASP A 8 24.48 -6.58 -2.24
CA ASP A 8 24.86 -5.29 -1.70
C ASP A 8 23.64 -4.60 -1.07
N ILE A 9 23.81 -4.06 0.13
CA ILE A 9 22.79 -3.29 0.84
C ILE A 9 22.26 -2.13 -0.01
N LEU A 10 23.13 -1.49 -0.81
CA LEU A 10 22.74 -0.38 -1.67
C LEU A 10 21.78 -0.80 -2.78
N ALA A 11 21.93 -2.01 -3.31
CA ALA A 11 21.04 -2.56 -4.31
C ALA A 11 19.65 -2.85 -3.71
N ILE A 12 19.62 -3.46 -2.52
CA ILE A 12 18.37 -3.73 -1.80
C ILE A 12 17.63 -2.43 -1.47
N GLU A 13 18.34 -1.41 -0.99
CA GLU A 13 17.75 -0.12 -0.66
C GLU A 13 17.14 0.59 -1.87
N LYS A 14 17.76 0.44 -3.06
CA LYS A 14 17.18 0.94 -4.31
C LYS A 14 15.95 0.15 -4.72
N GLU A 15 16.00 -1.18 -4.64
CA GLU A 15 14.86 -2.04 -4.98
C GLU A 15 13.67 -1.83 -4.04
N ILE A 16 13.91 -1.47 -2.77
CA ILE A 16 12.87 -1.09 -1.80
C ILE A 16 12.15 0.17 -2.28
N ASP A 17 12.89 1.20 -2.72
CA ASP A 17 12.28 2.43 -3.23
C ASP A 17 11.45 2.14 -4.49
N GLU A 18 11.99 1.37 -5.42
CA GLU A 18 11.28 0.93 -6.63
C GLU A 18 10.02 0.12 -6.29
N ALA A 19 10.07 -0.75 -5.29
CA ALA A 19 8.90 -1.54 -4.86
C ALA A 19 7.81 -0.65 -4.25
N ILE A 20 8.18 0.37 -3.48
CA ILE A 20 7.24 1.35 -2.93
C ILE A 20 6.60 2.19 -4.04
N GLU A 21 7.40 2.68 -5.00
CA GLU A 21 6.91 3.49 -6.13
C GLU A 21 5.93 2.70 -7.01
N ASN A 22 6.20 1.42 -7.24
CA ASN A 22 5.35 0.54 -8.05
C ASN A 22 4.21 -0.11 -7.25
N GLU A 23 4.06 0.22 -5.96
CA GLU A 23 3.06 -0.38 -5.05
C GLU A 23 3.16 -1.92 -4.96
N ASP A 24 4.35 -2.48 -5.20
CA ASP A 24 4.65 -3.91 -5.11
C ASP A 24 5.03 -4.30 -3.68
N TYR A 25 4.02 -4.39 -2.82
CA TYR A 25 4.21 -4.62 -1.38
C TYR A 25 4.70 -6.04 -1.04
N GLU A 26 4.43 -7.03 -1.90
CA GLU A 26 4.95 -8.40 -1.72
C GLU A 26 6.47 -8.44 -1.93
N LYS A 27 6.94 -7.80 -3.01
CA LYS A 27 8.38 -7.63 -3.25
C LYS A 27 9.02 -6.81 -2.14
N LEU A 28 8.37 -5.73 -1.70
CA LEU A 28 8.85 -4.91 -0.59
C LEU A 28 9.11 -5.74 0.68
N ASN A 29 8.16 -6.59 1.08
CA ASN A 29 8.32 -7.45 2.26
C ASN A 29 9.53 -8.38 2.13
N THR A 30 9.68 -9.01 0.96
CA THR A 30 10.82 -9.90 0.68
C THR A 30 12.15 -9.15 0.79
N LEU A 31 12.23 -7.92 0.26
CA LEU A 31 13.43 -7.09 0.33
C LEU A 31 13.76 -6.64 1.75
N LEU A 32 12.75 -6.36 2.57
CA LEU A 32 12.95 -6.01 3.99
C LEU A 32 13.52 -7.20 4.78
N ASP A 33 13.06 -8.42 4.51
CA ASP A 33 13.59 -9.65 5.12
C ASP A 33 15.04 -9.94 4.67
N GLU A 34 15.36 -9.67 3.39
CA GLU A 34 16.74 -9.76 2.90
C GLU A 34 17.64 -8.73 3.58
N ARG A 35 17.15 -7.48 3.71
CA ARG A 35 17.86 -6.39 4.37
C ARG A 35 18.17 -6.69 5.83
N GLU A 36 17.21 -7.24 6.57
CA GLU A 36 17.36 -7.54 8.00
C GLU A 36 18.59 -8.41 8.29
N LYS A 37 18.88 -9.37 7.40
CA LYS A 37 20.05 -10.26 7.51
C LYS A 37 21.39 -9.53 7.34
N LEU A 38 21.38 -8.36 6.71
CA LEU A 38 22.58 -7.55 6.46
C LEU A 38 22.79 -6.47 7.51
N LEU A 39 21.74 -6.00 8.20
CA LEU A 39 21.83 -4.92 9.20
C LEU A 39 22.95 -5.12 10.24
N PRO A 40 23.18 -6.33 10.81
CA PRO A 40 24.23 -6.52 11.82
C PRO A 40 25.66 -6.32 11.29
N LYS A 41 25.85 -6.31 9.97
CA LYS A 41 27.15 -6.18 9.30
C LYS A 41 27.47 -4.74 8.90
N LEU A 42 26.52 -3.83 9.02
CA LEU A 42 26.65 -2.44 8.58
C LEU A 42 27.29 -1.56 9.65
N THR A 43 27.89 -0.47 9.21
CA THR A 43 28.41 0.57 10.08
C THR A 43 27.27 1.43 10.66
N GLU A 44 27.53 2.11 11.77
CA GLU A 44 26.57 3.02 12.40
C GLU A 44 26.05 4.11 11.43
N ASN A 45 26.94 4.65 10.58
CA ASN A 45 26.55 5.66 9.59
C ASN A 45 25.58 5.10 8.56
N GLU A 46 25.84 3.92 8.00
CA GLU A 46 24.94 3.26 7.04
C GLU A 46 23.58 2.95 7.68
N LEU A 47 23.58 2.46 8.92
CA LEU A 47 22.34 2.21 9.67
C LEU A 47 21.53 3.50 9.88
N ARG A 48 22.20 4.61 10.17
CA ARG A 48 21.55 5.92 10.33
C ARG A 48 20.92 6.39 9.04
N GLU A 49 21.63 6.27 7.92
CA GLU A 49 21.11 6.63 6.59
C GLU A 49 19.90 5.79 6.20
N ILE A 50 19.95 4.47 6.42
CA ILE A 50 18.81 3.57 6.18
C ILE A 50 17.61 3.99 7.04
N TYR A 51 17.83 4.28 8.32
CA TYR A 51 16.77 4.71 9.21
C TYR A 51 16.12 6.03 8.76
N GLU A 52 16.91 7.01 8.35
CA GLU A 52 16.38 8.29 7.83
C GLU A 52 15.53 8.08 6.56
N ARG A 53 15.95 7.19 5.66
CA ARG A 53 15.17 6.80 4.47
C ARG A 53 13.89 6.07 4.85
N ASP A 54 13.94 5.14 5.79
CA ASP A 54 12.76 4.41 6.27
C ASP A 54 11.72 5.35 6.89
N GLN A 55 12.15 6.39 7.62
CA GLN A 55 11.24 7.42 8.12
C GLN A 55 10.52 8.16 6.99
N HIS A 56 11.18 8.37 5.84
CA HIS A 56 10.54 8.95 4.67
C HIS A 56 9.57 7.94 4.01
N ARG A 57 10.01 6.70 3.78
CA ARG A 57 9.19 5.61 3.21
C ARG A 57 7.91 5.38 3.99
N MET A 58 7.97 5.41 5.33
CA MET A 58 6.80 5.30 6.20
C MET A 58 5.78 6.41 5.98
N ARG A 59 6.22 7.65 5.70
CA ARG A 59 5.29 8.75 5.39
C ARG A 59 4.59 8.52 4.06
N VAL A 60 5.35 8.13 3.03
CA VAL A 60 4.81 7.81 1.69
C VAL A 60 3.77 6.70 1.78
N LEU A 61 4.10 5.59 2.44
CA LEU A 61 3.16 4.47 2.66
C LEU A 61 1.94 4.89 3.48
N GLY A 62 2.13 5.76 4.48
CA GLY A 62 1.05 6.31 5.29
C GLY A 62 0.07 7.18 4.49
N GLU A 63 0.56 7.96 3.53
CA GLU A 63 -0.28 8.74 2.61
C GLU A 63 -1.07 7.83 1.66
N LYS A 64 -0.42 6.82 1.07
CA LYS A 64 -1.08 5.80 0.25
C LYS A 64 -2.19 5.06 1.00
N MET A 65 -1.96 4.71 2.26
CA MET A 65 -2.98 4.06 3.09
C MET A 65 -4.21 4.96 3.32
N LYS A 66 -4.00 6.28 3.48
CA LYS A 66 -5.11 7.24 3.59
C LYS A 66 -5.90 7.33 2.29
N GLU A 67 -5.21 7.31 1.14
CA GLU A 67 -5.86 7.28 -0.18
C GLU A 67 -6.73 6.03 -0.35
N PHE A 68 -6.20 4.84 -0.05
CA PHE A 68 -6.97 3.59 -0.11
C PHE A 68 -8.18 3.62 0.81
N LYS A 69 -8.04 4.12 2.04
CA LYS A 69 -9.17 4.30 2.96
C LYS A 69 -10.26 5.20 2.37
N ASN A 70 -9.88 6.32 1.76
CA ASN A 70 -10.82 7.24 1.13
C ASN A 70 -11.53 6.62 -0.07
N ILE A 71 -10.81 5.84 -0.90
CA ILE A 71 -11.38 5.12 -2.05
C ILE A 71 -12.39 4.07 -1.56
N ALA A 72 -12.04 3.30 -0.52
CA ALA A 72 -12.92 2.29 0.06
C ALA A 72 -14.23 2.92 0.59
N LEU A 73 -14.14 4.02 1.35
CA LEU A 73 -15.30 4.74 1.88
C LEU A 73 -16.22 5.28 0.77
N LYS A 74 -15.63 5.87 -0.28
CA LYS A 74 -16.39 6.37 -1.43
C LYS A 74 -17.07 5.23 -2.19
N THR A 75 -16.40 4.10 -2.35
CA THR A 75 -16.93 2.91 -3.01
C THR A 75 -18.10 2.32 -2.22
N GLU A 76 -17.98 2.21 -0.89
CA GLU A 76 -19.08 1.74 -0.03
C GLU A 76 -20.29 2.68 -0.10
N THR A 77 -20.05 3.99 -0.09
CA THR A 77 -21.12 5.00 -0.22
C THR A 77 -21.81 4.89 -1.58
N GLY A 78 -21.03 4.77 -2.66
CA GLY A 78 -21.57 4.56 -4.01
C GLY A 78 -22.40 3.28 -4.12
N LYS A 79 -21.94 2.17 -3.51
CA LYS A 79 -22.71 0.92 -3.44
C LYS A 79 -24.05 1.09 -2.72
N LYS A 80 -24.08 1.79 -1.58
CA LYS A 80 -25.31 2.09 -0.84
C LYS A 80 -26.29 2.93 -1.68
N MET A 81 -25.78 3.94 -2.40
CA MET A 81 -26.60 4.76 -3.29
C MET A 81 -27.24 3.90 -4.39
N VAL A 82 -26.46 3.10 -5.12
CA VAL A 82 -26.98 2.21 -6.18
C VAL A 82 -28.02 1.23 -5.62
N GLN A 83 -27.76 0.63 -4.46
CA GLN A 83 -28.73 -0.27 -3.82
C GLN A 83 -30.05 0.43 -3.47
N SER A 84 -29.98 1.69 -3.01
CA SER A 84 -31.20 2.46 -2.73
C SER A 84 -32.02 2.75 -4.00
N TYR A 85 -31.37 3.02 -5.14
CA TYR A 85 -32.05 3.21 -6.43
C TYR A 85 -32.76 1.93 -6.91
N ILE A 86 -32.10 0.78 -6.81
CA ILE A 86 -32.70 -0.52 -7.16
C ILE A 86 -33.92 -0.82 -6.27
N GLN A 87 -33.83 -0.54 -4.97
CA GLN A 87 -34.96 -0.71 -4.05
C GLN A 87 -36.13 0.24 -4.32
N THR A 88 -35.87 1.43 -4.88
CA THR A 88 -36.93 2.36 -5.30
C THR A 88 -37.60 1.97 -6.61
N GLU A 89 -36.91 1.30 -7.53
CA GLU A 89 -37.51 0.81 -8.79
C GLU A 89 -38.45 -0.39 -8.55
N ASP A 90 -38.14 -1.28 -7.60
CA ASP A 90 -39.03 -2.40 -7.20
C ASP A 90 -40.30 -1.94 -6.46
N LYS A 91 -40.29 -0.72 -5.91
CA LYS A 91 -41.49 -0.07 -5.36
C LYS A 91 -42.07 0.87 -6.40
N GLY A 92 -42.55 0.31 -7.49
CA GLY A 92 -43.31 1.04 -8.52
C GLY A 92 -44.33 1.97 -7.85
N GLN A 93 -44.25 3.26 -8.17
CA GLN A 93 -45.27 4.23 -7.79
C GLN A 93 -46.57 3.83 -8.49
N GLU A 94 -47.49 3.18 -7.78
CA GLU A 94 -48.91 3.30 -8.11
C GLU A 94 -49.29 4.76 -7.90
N ILE A 95 -49.20 5.54 -8.98
CA ILE A 95 -49.83 6.85 -9.03
C ILE A 95 -51.33 6.57 -9.11
N ASP A 96 -52.02 6.62 -7.97
CA ASP A 96 -53.49 6.56 -7.93
C ASP A 96 -54.05 7.79 -8.66
N ARG A 97 -54.31 7.64 -9.96
CA ARG A 97 -55.07 8.59 -10.77
C ARG A 97 -56.56 8.38 -10.48
N ARG A 98 -57.01 8.87 -9.34
CA ARG A 98 -58.42 9.21 -9.09
C ARG A 98 -58.39 10.68 -8.64
N GLY A 99 -58.85 11.64 -9.43
CA GLY A 99 -60.12 11.64 -10.15
C GLY A 99 -61.15 12.24 -9.21
#